data_AF-A0A661IAB1-F1
#
_entry.id   AF-A0A661IAB1-F1
#
_cell.length_a   1.000
_cell.length_b   1.000
_cell.length_c   1.000
_cell.angle_alpha   90.00
_cell.angle_beta   90.00
_cell.angle_gamma   90.00
#
_symmetry.space_group_name_H-M   'P 1'
#
loop_
_entity.id
_entity.type
_entity.pdbx_description
1 polymer ?
#
loop_
_entity_poly.entity_id
_entity_poly.type
_entity_poly.pdbx_seq_one_letter_code
_entity_poly.pdbx_strand_id
1 'polypeptide(L)'
;MIEPVISPTTTAFVNDMAVNIFQSQGYDIYYRLNGTAPQQYNGTFNLTETTSLVAYASAMIDGVVALSDSVSATYTLCRNNEVVYGGSCVEYEAPVMNTPTATPMEPEFTDSVTVSLVSPDGGYLFYSIDGGSWIEYSGSITLTESATIYAYADSDPLDPNALISEYVAFSYSKVESEVIVDPNSGQWVLSDTIIDKAPDGSNTCYNWYSTLTSGSYSGTSFISTSVCNWKKNESITFTASWSPPPPTLVPDGNYTMSANISRSNPVTEWGADDYIGLNMDQYDVDCGFGTASSIGITDGWMKVGWRASNPSTISWSGSFEAPSHGYAGSGETNKFQIKTNTRSGCVRYIYEWSN
;
A
#
# COMPACT_ATOMS: atom_id res chain seq x y z
N MET A 1 -27.39 -79.14 -24.84
CA MET A 1 -28.06 -78.38 -25.91
C MET A 1 -27.39 -77.01 -25.96
N ILE A 2 -27.08 -76.47 -27.14
CA ILE A 2 -26.42 -75.16 -27.24
C ILE A 2 -27.43 -74.06 -26.92
N GLU A 3 -27.03 -73.11 -26.06
CA GLU A 3 -27.80 -71.92 -25.72
C GLU A 3 -28.08 -71.04 -26.94
N PRO A 4 -29.21 -70.31 -26.97
CA PRO A 4 -29.42 -69.32 -28.02
C PRO A 4 -28.48 -68.12 -27.87
N VAL A 5 -28.29 -67.37 -28.96
CA VAL A 5 -27.49 -66.14 -29.02
C VAL A 5 -28.44 -64.96 -29.24
N ILE A 6 -28.33 -63.94 -28.40
CA ILE A 6 -29.10 -62.69 -28.52
C ILE A 6 -28.28 -61.66 -29.31
N SER A 7 -28.90 -60.97 -30.25
CA SER A 7 -28.33 -59.87 -31.04
C SER A 7 -29.30 -58.69 -31.12
N PRO A 8 -28.83 -57.43 -31.06
CA PRO A 8 -27.43 -57.02 -30.94
C PRO A 8 -26.90 -57.20 -29.51
N THR A 9 -25.57 -57.22 -29.39
CA THR A 9 -24.85 -57.26 -28.10
C THR A 9 -24.81 -55.89 -27.42
N THR A 10 -25.07 -54.81 -28.15
CA THR A 10 -25.26 -53.47 -27.59
C THR A 10 -26.62 -53.39 -26.91
N THR A 11 -26.62 -53.00 -25.64
CA THR A 11 -27.83 -53.04 -24.82
C THR A 11 -28.49 -51.68 -24.59
N ALA A 12 -27.83 -50.56 -24.91
CA ALA A 12 -28.42 -49.21 -24.81
C ALA A 12 -29.10 -48.75 -26.13
N PHE A 13 -30.23 -48.04 -26.03
CA PHE A 13 -30.98 -47.50 -27.18
C PHE A 13 -31.80 -46.25 -26.83
N VAL A 14 -32.13 -45.38 -27.81
CA VAL A 14 -32.86 -44.11 -27.57
C VAL A 14 -34.34 -44.12 -27.99
N ASN A 15 -34.73 -44.97 -28.94
CA ASN A 15 -36.11 -45.03 -29.45
C ASN A 15 -36.65 -46.45 -29.33
N ASP A 16 -36.16 -47.34 -30.19
CA ASP A 16 -36.42 -48.77 -30.13
C ASP A 16 -35.16 -49.58 -30.44
N MET A 17 -35.21 -50.86 -30.10
CA MET A 17 -34.13 -51.80 -30.36
C MET A 17 -34.71 -53.08 -30.95
N ALA A 18 -34.33 -53.39 -32.20
CA ALA A 18 -34.69 -54.65 -32.85
C ALA A 18 -33.82 -55.79 -32.31
N VAL A 19 -34.44 -56.75 -31.63
CA VAL A 19 -33.77 -57.91 -31.02
C VAL A 19 -34.03 -59.16 -31.83
N ASN A 20 -32.94 -59.88 -32.12
CA ASN A 20 -32.92 -61.18 -32.76
C ASN A 20 -32.37 -62.24 -31.81
N ILE A 21 -32.99 -63.42 -31.82
CA ILE A 21 -32.51 -64.57 -31.06
C ILE A 21 -32.25 -65.72 -32.04
N PHE A 22 -31.05 -66.28 -32.00
CA PHE A 22 -30.60 -67.31 -32.92
C PHE A 22 -30.22 -68.60 -32.20
N GLN A 23 -30.54 -69.76 -32.77
CA GLN A 23 -30.15 -71.07 -32.26
C GLN A 23 -29.55 -71.90 -33.40
N SER A 24 -28.31 -72.35 -33.23
CA SER A 24 -27.50 -72.94 -34.31
C SER A 24 -27.89 -74.37 -34.70
N GLN A 25 -28.67 -75.07 -33.88
CA GLN A 25 -29.13 -76.44 -34.08
C GLN A 25 -30.59 -76.50 -34.60
N GLY A 26 -31.24 -75.36 -34.84
CA GLY A 26 -32.61 -75.26 -35.34
C GLY A 26 -33.71 -75.62 -34.34
N TYR A 27 -33.42 -75.59 -33.04
CA TYR A 27 -34.42 -75.86 -31.99
C TYR A 27 -35.34 -74.66 -31.74
N ASP A 28 -36.53 -74.94 -31.21
CA ASP A 28 -37.49 -73.89 -30.81
C ASP A 28 -36.89 -73.03 -29.70
N ILE A 29 -37.04 -71.72 -29.83
CA ILE A 29 -36.55 -70.74 -28.87
C ILE A 29 -37.75 -70.20 -28.08
N TYR A 30 -37.61 -70.14 -26.77
CA TYR A 30 -38.57 -69.50 -25.87
C TYR A 30 -37.87 -68.35 -25.15
N TYR A 31 -38.59 -67.25 -24.95
CA TYR A 31 -38.08 -66.08 -24.25
C TYR A 31 -39.12 -65.49 -23.31
N ARG A 32 -38.65 -64.72 -22.33
CA ARG A 32 -39.48 -63.91 -21.44
C ARG A 32 -38.89 -62.52 -21.32
N LEU A 33 -39.78 -61.54 -21.21
CA LEU A 33 -39.44 -60.14 -21.00
C LEU A 33 -39.85 -59.77 -19.59
N ASN A 34 -39.00 -59.09 -18.82
CA ASN A 34 -39.33 -58.54 -17.51
C ASN A 34 -39.95 -59.57 -16.53
N GLY A 35 -39.52 -60.84 -16.62
CA GLY A 35 -40.02 -61.92 -15.76
C GLY A 35 -41.42 -62.45 -16.10
N THR A 36 -41.99 -62.08 -17.25
CA THR A 36 -43.28 -62.62 -17.71
C THR A 36 -43.20 -64.13 -18.02
N ALA A 37 -44.36 -64.73 -18.30
CA ALA A 37 -44.43 -66.09 -18.80
C ALA A 37 -43.59 -66.26 -20.10
N PRO A 38 -42.94 -67.42 -20.31
CA PRO A 38 -42.23 -67.70 -21.55
C PRO A 38 -43.18 -67.72 -22.76
N GLN A 39 -42.71 -67.15 -23.87
CA GLN A 39 -43.37 -67.16 -25.17
C GLN A 39 -42.41 -67.70 -26.24
N GLN A 40 -42.95 -68.36 -27.27
CA GLN A 40 -42.15 -68.87 -28.38
C GLN A 40 -41.68 -67.71 -29.27
N TYR A 41 -40.40 -67.71 -29.62
CA TYR A 41 -39.80 -66.73 -30.52
C TYR A 41 -40.18 -67.05 -31.97
N ASN A 42 -40.90 -66.12 -32.62
CA ASN A 42 -41.40 -66.27 -33.99
C ASN A 42 -40.73 -65.32 -35.00
N GLY A 43 -39.69 -64.60 -34.58
CA GLY A 43 -39.00 -63.61 -35.40
C GLY A 43 -38.58 -62.38 -34.58
N THR A 44 -37.89 -61.47 -35.26
CA THR A 44 -37.40 -60.20 -34.69
C THR A 44 -38.54 -59.42 -34.02
N PHE A 45 -38.26 -58.81 -32.87
CA PHE A 45 -39.19 -57.91 -32.19
C PHE A 45 -38.47 -56.64 -31.70
N ASN A 46 -39.22 -55.55 -31.51
CA ASN A 46 -38.66 -54.28 -31.04
C ASN A 46 -38.93 -54.10 -29.54
N LEU A 47 -37.90 -53.69 -28.82
CA LEU A 47 -38.01 -53.18 -27.47
C LEU A 47 -38.20 -51.66 -27.52
N THR A 48 -39.18 -51.14 -26.78
CA THR A 48 -39.47 -49.70 -26.68
C THR A 48 -39.32 -49.17 -25.26
N GLU A 49 -38.87 -50.02 -24.33
CA GLU A 49 -38.64 -49.70 -22.92
C GLU A 49 -37.50 -50.55 -22.36
N THR A 50 -36.94 -50.13 -21.22
CA THR A 50 -35.91 -50.90 -20.51
C THR A 50 -36.44 -52.29 -20.18
N THR A 51 -35.76 -53.31 -20.70
CA THR A 51 -36.27 -54.68 -20.70
C THR A 51 -35.19 -55.68 -20.31
N SER A 52 -35.51 -56.52 -19.33
CA SER A 52 -34.76 -57.74 -19.05
C SER A 52 -35.26 -58.87 -19.94
N LEU A 53 -34.39 -59.40 -20.79
CA LEU A 53 -34.65 -60.52 -21.68
C LEU A 53 -33.95 -61.77 -21.15
N VAL A 54 -34.67 -62.88 -21.10
CA VAL A 54 -34.09 -64.22 -20.87
C VAL A 54 -34.60 -65.15 -21.96
N ALA A 55 -33.70 -65.91 -22.59
CA ALA A 55 -34.04 -66.86 -23.65
C ALA A 55 -33.39 -68.22 -23.43
N TYR A 56 -34.06 -69.29 -23.88
CA TYR A 56 -33.55 -70.66 -23.87
C TYR A 56 -34.10 -71.44 -25.06
N ALA A 57 -33.43 -72.52 -25.44
CA ALA A 57 -33.88 -73.43 -26.48
C ALA A 57 -34.59 -74.65 -25.86
N SER A 58 -35.57 -75.21 -26.59
CA SER A 58 -36.29 -76.42 -26.21
C SER A 58 -36.36 -77.39 -27.38
N ALA A 59 -36.17 -78.68 -27.11
CA ALA A 59 -36.32 -79.74 -28.10
C ALA A 59 -36.87 -81.02 -27.46
N MET A 60 -37.59 -81.81 -28.25
CA MET A 60 -37.95 -83.18 -27.86
C MET A 60 -36.82 -84.14 -28.28
N ILE A 61 -36.18 -84.77 -27.29
CA ILE A 61 -35.12 -85.75 -27.51
C ILE A 61 -35.57 -87.04 -26.82
N ASP A 62 -35.71 -88.11 -27.60
CA ASP A 62 -36.13 -89.44 -27.10
C ASP A 62 -37.42 -89.43 -26.25
N GLY A 63 -38.39 -88.59 -26.64
CA GLY A 63 -39.68 -88.48 -25.94
C GLY A 63 -39.67 -87.62 -24.68
N VAL A 64 -38.55 -86.97 -24.35
CA VAL A 64 -38.42 -86.05 -23.20
C VAL A 64 -38.13 -84.64 -23.69
N VAL A 65 -38.74 -83.65 -23.04
CA VAL A 65 -38.41 -82.23 -23.26
C VAL A 65 -37.05 -81.96 -22.66
N ALA A 66 -36.08 -81.64 -23.52
CA ALA A 66 -34.77 -81.13 -23.12
C ALA A 66 -34.73 -79.61 -23.28
N LEU A 67 -34.12 -78.92 -22.32
CA LEU A 67 -33.90 -77.47 -22.33
C LEU A 67 -32.40 -77.18 -22.43
N SER A 68 -32.04 -76.09 -23.09
CA SER A 68 -30.70 -75.50 -22.93
C SER A 68 -30.60 -74.73 -21.61
N ASP A 69 -29.38 -74.35 -21.25
CA ASP A 69 -29.16 -73.26 -20.32
C ASP A 69 -29.75 -71.94 -20.89
N SER A 70 -29.97 -70.98 -20.01
CA SER A 70 -30.59 -69.70 -20.36
C SER A 70 -29.55 -68.60 -20.58
N VAL A 71 -29.68 -67.85 -21.66
CA VAL A 71 -28.95 -66.60 -21.89
C VAL A 71 -29.82 -65.42 -21.43
N SER A 72 -29.19 -64.38 -20.89
CA SER A 72 -29.88 -63.16 -20.47
C SER A 72 -29.18 -61.90 -20.94
N ALA A 73 -29.97 -60.86 -21.19
CA ALA A 73 -29.50 -59.52 -21.49
C ALA A 73 -30.46 -58.50 -20.90
N THR A 74 -29.94 -57.36 -20.45
CA THR A 74 -30.77 -56.22 -20.03
C THR A 74 -30.54 -55.11 -21.01
N TYR A 75 -31.59 -54.73 -21.74
CA TYR A 75 -31.60 -53.61 -22.66
C TYR A 75 -32.11 -52.36 -21.95
N THR A 76 -31.42 -51.25 -22.09
CA THR A 76 -31.70 -49.99 -21.41
C THR A 76 -32.16 -48.95 -22.42
N LEU A 77 -33.38 -48.44 -22.26
CA LEU A 77 -33.84 -47.23 -22.94
C LEU A 77 -33.17 -46.02 -22.27
N CYS A 78 -32.41 -45.26 -23.04
CA CYS A 78 -31.76 -44.04 -22.59
C CYS A 78 -32.80 -42.96 -22.29
N ARG A 79 -32.49 -42.09 -21.33
CA ARG A 79 -33.34 -40.94 -20.98
C ARG A 79 -33.33 -39.91 -22.11
N ASN A 80 -34.28 -38.98 -22.07
CA ASN A 80 -34.43 -37.94 -23.11
C ASN A 80 -33.18 -37.07 -23.34
N ASN A 81 -32.27 -36.95 -22.36
CA ASN A 81 -31.02 -36.19 -22.46
C ASN A 81 -29.77 -37.08 -22.60
N GLU A 82 -29.94 -38.36 -22.93
CA GLU A 82 -28.84 -39.31 -23.08
C GLU A 82 -28.71 -39.78 -24.54
N VAL A 83 -27.48 -40.02 -24.98
CA VAL A 83 -27.15 -40.62 -26.28
C VAL A 83 -26.45 -41.97 -26.08
N VAL A 84 -26.46 -42.84 -27.09
CA VAL A 84 -25.70 -44.09 -27.05
C VAL A 84 -24.27 -43.83 -27.51
N TYR A 85 -23.31 -43.94 -26.60
CA TYR A 85 -21.88 -43.86 -26.90
C TYR A 85 -21.15 -45.06 -26.31
N GLY A 86 -20.39 -45.78 -27.14
CA GLY A 86 -19.67 -46.97 -26.70
C GLY A 86 -20.57 -48.12 -26.18
N GLY A 87 -21.85 -48.15 -26.56
CA GLY A 87 -22.82 -49.16 -26.11
C GLY A 87 -23.54 -48.86 -24.79
N SER A 88 -23.32 -47.68 -24.20
CA SER A 88 -23.96 -47.22 -22.96
C SER A 88 -24.73 -45.92 -23.20
N CYS A 89 -25.74 -45.66 -22.35
CA CYS A 89 -26.36 -44.35 -22.27
C CYS A 89 -25.40 -43.38 -21.58
N VAL A 90 -25.08 -42.26 -22.22
CA VAL A 90 -24.27 -41.18 -21.65
C VAL A 90 -25.06 -39.88 -21.75
N GLU A 91 -25.00 -39.04 -20.73
CA GLU A 91 -25.62 -37.71 -20.77
C GLU A 91 -25.00 -36.89 -21.91
N TYR A 92 -25.86 -36.22 -22.66
CA TYR A 92 -25.45 -35.28 -23.69
C TYR A 92 -25.32 -33.88 -23.07
N GLU A 93 -24.08 -33.45 -22.89
CA GLU A 93 -23.75 -32.05 -22.60
C GLU A 93 -23.48 -31.34 -23.93
N ALA A 94 -24.29 -30.33 -24.25
CA ALA A 94 -24.01 -29.49 -25.41
C ALA A 94 -22.65 -28.80 -25.22
N PRO A 95 -21.81 -28.68 -26.26
CA PRO A 95 -20.55 -27.96 -26.11
C PRO A 95 -20.86 -26.50 -25.75
N VAL A 96 -20.21 -26.01 -24.71
CA VAL A 96 -20.30 -24.62 -24.25
C VAL A 96 -18.94 -23.96 -24.38
N MET A 97 -18.94 -22.64 -24.51
CA MET A 97 -17.72 -21.85 -24.45
C MET A 97 -17.64 -21.08 -23.14
N ASN A 98 -16.51 -21.18 -22.48
CA ASN A 98 -16.20 -20.52 -21.23
C ASN A 98 -16.02 -19.02 -21.44
N THR A 99 -16.43 -18.24 -20.43
CA THR A 99 -16.29 -16.79 -20.45
C THR A 99 -14.81 -16.37 -20.45
N PRO A 100 -14.46 -15.25 -21.11
CA PRO A 100 -13.12 -14.68 -21.03
C PRO A 100 -12.68 -14.39 -19.59
N THR A 101 -11.37 -14.24 -19.40
CA THR A 101 -10.76 -13.73 -18.16
C THR A 101 -9.92 -12.50 -18.44
N ALA A 102 -9.74 -11.64 -17.43
CA ALA A 102 -8.95 -10.41 -17.54
C ALA A 102 -7.80 -10.37 -16.54
N THR A 103 -6.68 -9.73 -16.92
CA THR A 103 -5.53 -9.48 -16.04
C THR A 103 -5.04 -8.03 -16.19
N PRO A 104 -4.93 -7.25 -15.09
CA PRO A 104 -5.35 -7.59 -13.74
C PRO A 104 -6.88 -7.70 -13.61
N MET A 105 -7.33 -8.49 -12.63
CA MET A 105 -8.74 -8.62 -12.28
C MET A 105 -9.09 -7.50 -11.30
N GLU A 106 -10.01 -6.62 -11.69
CA GLU A 106 -10.55 -5.53 -10.86
C GLU A 106 -9.52 -4.64 -10.13
N PRO A 107 -8.50 -4.10 -10.81
CA PRO A 107 -7.51 -3.24 -10.20
C PRO A 107 -8.06 -1.83 -9.91
N GLU A 108 -7.53 -1.24 -8.84
CA GLU A 108 -7.49 0.21 -8.66
C GLU A 108 -6.18 0.77 -9.24
N PHE A 109 -6.23 1.95 -9.88
CA PHE A 109 -5.04 2.58 -10.49
C PHE A 109 -5.07 4.11 -10.36
N THR A 110 -3.91 4.75 -10.32
CA THR A 110 -3.80 6.22 -10.18
C THR A 110 -3.62 6.92 -11.52
N ASP A 111 -2.76 6.37 -12.39
CA ASP A 111 -2.44 6.97 -13.69
C ASP A 111 -3.11 6.22 -14.86
N SER A 112 -2.72 4.95 -15.03
CA SER A 112 -3.27 4.08 -16.07
C SER A 112 -3.13 2.62 -15.69
N VAL A 113 -3.93 1.76 -16.31
CA VAL A 113 -3.83 0.30 -16.20
C VAL A 113 -3.87 -0.36 -17.57
N THR A 114 -3.07 -1.41 -17.74
CA THR A 114 -3.07 -2.22 -18.96
C THR A 114 -3.76 -3.54 -18.68
N VAL A 115 -4.81 -3.83 -19.44
CA VAL A 115 -5.67 -5.00 -19.30
C VAL A 115 -5.41 -5.97 -20.44
N SER A 116 -5.21 -7.25 -20.10
CA SER A 116 -5.12 -8.36 -21.05
C SER A 116 -6.32 -9.28 -20.90
N LEU A 117 -6.95 -9.67 -22.01
CA LEU A 117 -8.02 -10.66 -22.06
C LEU A 117 -7.49 -12.02 -22.54
N VAL A 118 -8.07 -13.11 -22.00
CA VAL A 118 -7.74 -14.50 -22.37
C VAL A 118 -9.03 -15.31 -22.57
N SER A 119 -9.13 -16.04 -23.68
CA SER A 119 -10.17 -17.04 -23.93
C SER A 119 -9.68 -18.42 -23.46
N PRO A 120 -10.29 -19.04 -22.44
CA PRO A 120 -9.88 -20.35 -21.95
C PRO A 120 -9.91 -21.43 -23.02
N ASP A 121 -10.90 -21.37 -23.93
CA ASP A 121 -11.11 -22.37 -24.98
C ASP A 121 -10.44 -21.99 -26.33
N GLY A 122 -9.66 -20.90 -26.36
CA GLY A 122 -8.95 -20.46 -27.56
C GLY A 122 -9.80 -19.81 -28.67
N GLY A 123 -11.02 -19.36 -28.37
CA GLY A 123 -11.87 -18.59 -29.29
C GLY A 123 -11.40 -17.14 -29.52
N TYR A 124 -12.02 -16.50 -30.49
CA TYR A 124 -11.86 -15.07 -30.80
C TYR A 124 -12.50 -14.23 -29.71
N LEU A 125 -11.78 -13.23 -29.21
CA LEU A 125 -12.23 -12.37 -28.14
C LEU A 125 -12.81 -11.08 -28.68
N PHE A 126 -13.93 -10.65 -28.12
CA PHE A 126 -14.53 -9.36 -28.39
C PHE A 126 -14.76 -8.61 -27.08
N TYR A 127 -14.59 -7.29 -27.11
CA TYR A 127 -14.80 -6.45 -25.94
C TYR A 127 -15.53 -5.16 -26.27
N SER A 128 -16.12 -4.56 -25.25
CA SER A 128 -16.77 -3.25 -25.28
C SER A 128 -16.43 -2.50 -23.99
N ILE A 129 -16.13 -1.21 -24.12
CA ILE A 129 -15.88 -0.32 -22.97
C ILE A 129 -17.16 0.44 -22.67
N ASP A 130 -17.65 0.35 -21.43
CA ASP A 130 -18.85 1.02 -20.92
C ASP A 130 -20.12 0.80 -21.78
N GLY A 131 -20.23 -0.37 -22.41
CA GLY A 131 -21.37 -0.74 -23.24
C GLY A 131 -21.39 -0.06 -24.62
N GLY A 132 -20.26 0.46 -25.09
CA GLY A 132 -20.07 0.95 -26.45
C GLY A 132 -20.06 -0.16 -27.52
N SER A 133 -19.50 0.15 -28.69
CA SER A 133 -19.37 -0.81 -29.79
C SER A 133 -18.46 -1.98 -29.44
N TRP A 134 -18.80 -3.17 -29.93
CA TRP A 134 -17.96 -4.36 -29.83
C TRP A 134 -16.76 -4.26 -30.77
N ILE A 135 -15.58 -4.59 -30.24
CA ILE A 135 -14.29 -4.53 -30.92
C ILE A 135 -13.62 -5.89 -30.78
N GLU A 136 -13.07 -6.42 -31.87
CA GLU A 136 -12.25 -7.63 -31.82
C GLU A 136 -10.94 -7.34 -31.05
N TYR A 137 -10.64 -8.18 -30.08
CA TYR A 137 -9.47 -8.02 -29.23
C TYR A 137 -8.21 -8.52 -29.96
N SER A 138 -7.34 -7.59 -30.34
CA SER A 138 -6.08 -7.88 -31.03
C SER A 138 -4.82 -7.58 -30.20
N GLY A 139 -4.98 -7.15 -28.94
CA GLY A 139 -3.89 -6.73 -28.07
C GLY A 139 -4.39 -6.03 -26.81
N SER A 140 -3.46 -5.74 -25.88
CA SER A 140 -3.77 -5.16 -24.58
C SER A 140 -4.56 -3.85 -24.66
N ILE A 141 -5.48 -3.65 -23.72
CA ILE A 141 -6.32 -2.46 -23.59
C ILE A 141 -5.71 -1.55 -22.51
N THR A 142 -5.49 -0.26 -22.80
CA THR A 142 -5.02 0.70 -21.80
C THR A 142 -6.18 1.60 -21.36
N LEU A 143 -6.44 1.64 -20.05
CA LEU A 143 -7.41 2.53 -19.44
C LEU A 143 -6.68 3.66 -18.70
N THR A 144 -7.14 4.90 -18.89
CA THR A 144 -6.66 6.09 -18.16
C THR A 144 -7.73 6.69 -17.25
N GLU A 145 -8.95 6.15 -17.30
CA GLU A 145 -10.12 6.55 -16.50
C GLU A 145 -10.89 5.30 -16.07
N SER A 146 -11.68 5.41 -15.00
CA SER A 146 -12.55 4.32 -14.54
C SER A 146 -13.46 3.84 -15.67
N ALA A 147 -13.54 2.53 -15.87
CA ALA A 147 -14.34 1.94 -16.93
C ALA A 147 -14.73 0.50 -16.60
N THR A 148 -15.79 0.01 -17.25
CA THR A 148 -16.17 -1.40 -17.27
C THR A 148 -15.91 -1.99 -18.64
N ILE A 149 -15.10 -3.06 -18.69
CA ILE A 149 -14.88 -3.84 -19.90
C ILE A 149 -15.86 -5.01 -19.90
N TYR A 150 -16.74 -5.05 -20.89
CA TYR A 150 -17.57 -6.20 -21.21
C TYR A 150 -16.82 -7.07 -22.23
N ALA A 151 -16.80 -8.38 -22.06
CA ALA A 151 -16.12 -9.29 -22.98
C ALA A 151 -16.93 -10.57 -23.23
N TYR A 152 -16.76 -11.16 -24.41
CA TYR A 152 -17.21 -12.52 -24.73
C TYR A 152 -16.21 -13.19 -25.69
N ALA A 153 -16.32 -14.51 -25.81
CA ALA A 153 -15.56 -15.31 -26.76
C ALA A 153 -16.48 -15.94 -27.82
N ASP A 154 -16.00 -16.02 -29.06
CA ASP A 154 -16.65 -16.60 -30.24
C ASP A 154 -15.73 -17.70 -30.81
N SER A 155 -16.25 -18.91 -31.06
CA SER A 155 -15.43 -20.02 -31.56
C SER A 155 -15.04 -19.83 -33.02
N ASP A 156 -15.88 -19.15 -33.81
CA ASP A 156 -15.62 -18.80 -35.21
C ASP A 156 -16.58 -17.67 -35.64
N PRO A 157 -16.14 -16.40 -35.66
CA PRO A 157 -17.00 -15.26 -35.96
C PRO A 157 -17.52 -15.23 -37.41
N LEU A 158 -17.06 -16.15 -38.28
CA LEU A 158 -17.56 -16.31 -39.64
C LEU A 158 -18.69 -17.36 -39.74
N ASP A 159 -18.90 -18.19 -38.72
CA ASP A 159 -19.97 -19.18 -38.66
C ASP A 159 -21.14 -18.66 -37.80
N PRO A 160 -22.34 -18.45 -38.38
CA PRO A 160 -23.51 -18.01 -37.61
C PRO A 160 -23.99 -19.03 -36.55
N ASN A 161 -23.49 -20.27 -36.57
CA ASN A 161 -23.78 -21.29 -35.57
C ASN A 161 -22.61 -21.55 -34.60
N ALA A 162 -21.60 -20.67 -34.61
CA ALA A 162 -20.51 -20.74 -33.66
C ALA A 162 -21.03 -20.74 -32.22
N LEU A 163 -20.29 -21.43 -31.35
CA LEU A 163 -20.51 -21.29 -29.92
C LEU A 163 -20.12 -19.87 -29.54
N ILE A 164 -20.86 -19.28 -28.61
CA ILE A 164 -20.59 -17.95 -28.06
C ILE A 164 -20.65 -18.09 -26.54
N SER A 165 -19.67 -17.55 -25.83
CA SER A 165 -19.69 -17.54 -24.37
C SER A 165 -20.77 -16.58 -23.84
N GLU A 166 -21.10 -16.69 -22.56
CA GLU A 166 -21.80 -15.59 -21.87
C GLU A 166 -20.93 -14.31 -21.85
N TYR A 167 -21.59 -13.17 -21.65
CA TYR A 167 -20.91 -11.89 -21.44
C TYR A 167 -20.41 -11.78 -20.00
N VAL A 168 -19.15 -11.36 -19.83
CA VAL A 168 -18.56 -11.06 -18.52
C VAL A 168 -18.14 -9.59 -18.46
N ALA A 169 -18.24 -8.99 -17.27
CA ALA A 169 -17.85 -7.60 -17.03
C ALA A 169 -16.69 -7.52 -16.04
N PHE A 170 -15.72 -6.66 -16.32
CA PHE A 170 -14.55 -6.38 -15.49
C PHE A 170 -14.52 -4.88 -15.16
N SER A 171 -14.55 -4.52 -13.88
CA SER A 171 -14.61 -3.12 -13.45
C SER A 171 -13.23 -2.60 -13.01
N TYR A 172 -12.85 -1.43 -13.50
CA TYR A 172 -11.56 -0.80 -13.23
C TYR A 172 -11.80 0.59 -12.63
N SER A 173 -11.18 0.88 -11.50
CA SER A 173 -11.42 2.12 -10.75
C SER A 173 -10.16 2.97 -10.70
N LYS A 174 -10.25 4.20 -11.22
CA LYS A 174 -9.23 5.21 -11.02
C LYS A 174 -9.38 5.84 -9.64
N VAL A 175 -8.30 5.86 -8.87
CA VAL A 175 -8.23 6.50 -7.56
C VAL A 175 -7.48 7.82 -7.73
N GLU A 176 -8.11 8.92 -7.35
CA GLU A 176 -7.42 10.21 -7.28
C GLU A 176 -6.39 10.17 -6.15
N SER A 177 -5.17 10.57 -6.46
CA SER A 177 -4.15 10.75 -5.43
C SER A 177 -4.55 11.91 -4.52
N GLU A 178 -4.91 11.64 -3.26
CA GLU A 178 -5.02 12.70 -2.25
C GLU A 178 -3.64 13.34 -2.05
N VAL A 179 -3.53 14.64 -2.33
CA VAL A 179 -2.36 15.43 -1.94
C VAL A 179 -2.46 15.66 -0.43
N ILE A 180 -1.76 14.84 0.35
CA ILE A 180 -1.55 15.11 1.77
C ILE A 180 -0.59 16.30 1.86
N VAL A 181 -1.12 17.50 2.07
CA VAL A 181 -0.31 18.66 2.48
C VAL A 181 0.08 18.43 3.93
N ASP A 182 1.34 18.06 4.17
CA ASP A 182 1.88 17.95 5.52
C ASP A 182 1.81 19.34 6.19
N PRO A 183 1.06 19.52 7.29
CA PRO A 183 1.02 20.79 8.00
C PRO A 183 2.39 21.25 8.55
N ASN A 184 3.40 20.36 8.56
CA ASN A 184 4.79 20.69 8.88
C ASN A 184 5.66 21.02 7.66
N SER A 185 5.11 21.08 6.45
CA SER A 185 5.89 21.37 5.23
C SER A 185 6.42 22.82 5.13
N GLY A 186 6.14 23.66 6.12
CA GLY A 186 6.67 25.01 6.23
C GLY A 186 8.07 25.09 6.84
N GLN A 187 8.55 26.31 7.02
CA GLN A 187 9.85 26.63 7.59
C GLN A 187 9.76 27.88 8.46
N TRP A 188 10.64 27.98 9.44
CA TRP A 188 10.85 29.18 10.22
C TRP A 188 11.77 30.15 9.49
N VAL A 189 11.32 31.38 9.28
CA VAL A 189 12.07 32.42 8.59
C VAL A 189 12.41 33.52 9.59
N LEU A 190 13.68 33.94 9.62
CA LEU A 190 14.14 35.07 10.43
C LEU A 190 13.46 36.34 9.91
N SER A 191 12.51 36.84 10.70
CA SER A 191 11.70 38.02 10.40
C SER A 191 12.35 39.31 10.90
N ASP A 192 13.00 39.27 12.07
CA ASP A 192 13.57 40.44 12.71
C ASP A 192 14.77 40.09 13.60
N THR A 193 15.60 41.10 13.88
CA THR A 193 16.70 41.01 14.85
C THR A 193 16.67 42.25 15.76
N ILE A 194 16.28 42.05 17.01
CA ILE A 194 16.14 43.11 18.00
C ILE A 194 17.39 43.15 18.88
N ILE A 195 17.92 44.35 19.14
CA ILE A 195 19.07 44.57 20.03
C ILE A 195 18.62 45.44 21.20
N ASP A 196 18.50 44.83 22.37
CA ASP A 196 18.13 45.52 23.60
C ASP A 196 19.38 45.74 24.45
N LYS A 197 20.03 46.88 24.22
CA LYS A 197 21.22 47.27 24.98
C LYS A 197 20.82 47.81 26.35
N ALA A 198 21.39 47.24 27.41
CA ALA A 198 21.33 47.81 28.75
C ALA A 198 22.06 49.17 28.79
N PRO A 199 21.55 50.15 29.56
CA PRO A 199 22.20 51.45 29.66
C PRO A 199 23.60 51.30 30.26
N ASP A 200 24.58 52.02 29.70
CA ASP A 200 25.91 52.12 30.32
C ASP A 200 25.77 52.63 31.76
N GLY A 201 26.64 52.18 32.66
CA GLY A 201 26.43 52.41 34.09
C GLY A 201 27.72 52.65 34.86
N SER A 202 27.54 53.08 36.11
CA SER A 202 28.62 53.37 37.03
C SER A 202 28.26 52.86 38.42
N ASN A 203 29.24 52.33 39.13
CA ASN A 203 29.17 52.16 40.58
C ASN A 203 30.39 52.78 41.26
N THR A 204 30.50 52.60 42.57
CA THR A 204 31.60 53.14 43.38
C THR A 204 32.99 52.61 42.97
N CYS A 205 33.06 51.46 42.29
CA CYS A 205 34.30 50.82 41.87
C CYS A 205 34.68 51.12 40.41
N TYR A 206 33.70 51.12 39.50
CA TYR A 206 33.96 51.22 38.07
C TYR A 206 32.82 51.87 37.27
N ASN A 207 33.20 52.46 36.14
CA ASN A 207 32.30 52.84 35.06
C ASN A 207 32.38 51.78 33.96
N TRP A 208 31.27 51.38 33.37
CA TRP A 208 31.26 50.44 32.26
C TRP A 208 30.56 51.03 31.04
N TYR A 209 31.17 50.83 29.88
CA TYR A 209 30.67 51.24 28.58
C TYR A 209 30.63 50.02 27.68
N SER A 210 29.60 49.92 26.85
CA SER A 210 29.46 48.77 25.96
C SER A 210 28.97 49.12 24.56
N THR A 211 29.26 48.22 23.63
CA THR A 211 28.65 48.15 22.32
C THR A 211 28.09 46.75 22.15
N LEU A 212 26.85 46.67 21.67
CA LEU A 212 26.16 45.41 21.39
C LEU A 212 25.63 45.47 19.97
N THR A 213 25.98 44.47 19.16
CA THR A 213 25.50 44.29 17.79
C THR A 213 25.07 42.85 17.58
N SER A 214 24.36 42.57 16.49
CA SER A 214 24.16 41.17 16.06
C SER A 214 25.51 40.50 15.83
N GLY A 215 25.76 39.38 16.51
CA GLY A 215 27.01 38.61 16.44
C GLY A 215 28.19 39.13 17.28
N SER A 216 28.10 40.29 17.95
CA SER A 216 29.24 40.81 18.72
C SER A 216 28.86 41.70 19.91
N TYR A 217 29.71 41.66 20.93
CA TYR A 217 29.67 42.51 22.11
C TYR A 217 31.09 42.98 22.44
N SER A 218 31.22 44.24 22.84
CA SER A 218 32.44 44.73 23.49
C SER A 218 32.07 45.61 24.67
N GLY A 219 32.70 45.38 25.82
CA GLY A 219 32.48 46.15 27.03
C GLY A 219 33.81 46.54 27.67
N THR A 220 33.96 47.80 28.06
CA THR A 220 35.13 48.26 28.80
C THR A 220 34.72 48.76 30.18
N SER A 221 35.33 48.19 31.21
CA SER A 221 35.19 48.68 32.58
C SER A 221 36.42 49.50 32.97
N PHE A 222 36.21 50.74 33.41
CA PHE A 222 37.23 51.66 33.92
C PHE A 222 37.11 51.76 35.44
N ILE A 223 38.20 51.56 36.16
CA ILE A 223 38.23 51.67 37.62
C ILE A 223 38.19 53.16 38.00
N SER A 224 37.12 53.59 38.66
CA SER A 224 36.89 54.98 39.01
C SER A 224 37.55 55.37 40.35
N THR A 225 37.73 54.42 41.27
CA THR A 225 38.26 54.68 42.62
C THR A 225 39.23 53.61 43.11
N SER A 226 40.07 53.95 44.10
CA SER A 226 40.98 53.01 44.75
C SER A 226 40.30 52.13 45.82
N VAL A 227 38.99 52.29 46.03
CA VAL A 227 38.25 51.68 47.15
C VAL A 227 38.13 50.16 47.00
N CYS A 228 38.28 49.63 45.78
CA CYS A 228 37.98 48.24 45.47
C CYS A 228 39.24 47.38 45.25
N ASN A 229 40.37 47.76 45.85
CA ASN A 229 41.66 47.05 45.75
C ASN A 229 42.19 46.83 44.32
N TRP A 230 41.72 47.61 43.34
CA TRP A 230 42.22 47.58 41.97
C TRP A 230 43.09 48.82 41.71
N LYS A 231 44.05 48.71 40.78
CA LYS A 231 44.90 49.84 40.41
C LYS A 231 44.08 50.89 39.67
N LYS A 232 43.94 52.07 40.28
CA LYS A 232 43.24 53.22 39.68
C LYS A 232 43.76 53.48 38.26
N ASN A 233 42.83 53.73 37.32
CA ASN A 233 43.08 53.98 35.90
C ASN A 233 43.46 52.75 35.03
N GLU A 234 43.35 51.52 35.54
CA GLU A 234 43.36 50.35 34.65
C GLU A 234 41.97 50.13 34.03
N SER A 235 41.95 49.64 32.80
CA SER A 235 40.72 49.23 32.09
C SER A 235 40.80 47.77 31.70
N ILE A 236 39.68 47.06 31.85
CA ILE A 236 39.51 45.71 31.32
C ILE A 236 38.48 45.79 30.22
N THR A 237 38.87 45.35 29.02
CA THR A 237 37.96 45.20 27.89
C THR A 237 37.61 43.74 27.72
N PHE A 238 36.32 43.46 27.68
CA PHE A 238 35.74 42.19 27.29
C PHE A 238 35.26 42.32 25.85
N THR A 239 35.51 41.28 25.05
CA THR A 239 34.96 41.15 23.71
C THR A 239 34.33 39.78 23.61
N ALA A 240 33.08 39.73 23.17
CA ALA A 240 32.44 38.50 22.77
C ALA A 240 32.02 38.55 21.31
N SER A 241 32.05 37.40 20.66
CA SER A 241 31.48 37.18 19.33
C SER A 241 30.72 35.87 19.33
N TRP A 242 29.71 35.76 18.48
CA TRP A 242 28.98 34.52 18.28
C TRP A 242 28.48 34.43 16.84
N SER A 243 28.22 33.22 16.37
CA SER A 243 27.59 33.01 15.06
C SER A 243 26.09 33.27 15.19
N PRO A 244 25.51 34.23 14.45
CA PRO A 244 24.06 34.36 14.35
C PRO A 244 23.43 33.06 13.82
N PRO A 245 22.21 32.72 14.24
CA PRO A 245 21.51 31.56 13.70
C PRO A 245 21.17 31.77 12.20
N PRO A 246 21.00 30.69 11.42
CA PRO A 246 20.66 30.79 10.00
C PRO A 246 19.34 31.54 9.74
N PRO A 247 19.18 32.23 8.60
CA PRO A 247 17.96 32.99 8.30
C PRO A 247 16.72 32.09 8.10
N THR A 248 16.91 30.78 7.95
CA THR A 248 15.84 29.81 7.71
C THR A 248 16.11 28.54 8.48
N LEU A 249 15.08 28.01 9.14
CA LEU A 249 15.16 26.77 9.91
C LEU A 249 13.99 25.85 9.50
N VAL A 250 14.32 24.61 9.17
CA VAL A 250 13.34 23.55 8.89
C VAL A 250 12.98 22.90 10.23
N PRO A 251 11.70 22.60 10.51
CA PRO A 251 11.30 21.78 11.65
C PRO A 251 12.20 20.57 11.86
N ASP A 252 12.53 20.32 13.13
CA ASP A 252 13.35 19.20 13.59
C ASP A 252 14.78 19.18 12.98
N GLY A 253 15.16 20.26 12.28
CA GLY A 253 16.50 20.48 11.76
C GLY A 253 17.49 20.81 12.88
N ASN A 254 18.69 20.24 12.83
CA ASN A 254 19.74 20.49 13.83
C ASN A 254 20.75 21.54 13.33
N TYR A 255 20.93 22.61 14.11
CA TYR A 255 21.72 23.78 13.75
C TYR A 255 22.83 24.04 14.77
N THR A 256 23.99 24.48 14.30
CA THR A 256 25.13 24.78 15.17
C THR A 256 25.26 26.27 15.45
N MET A 257 25.67 26.58 16.67
CA MET A 257 26.07 27.93 17.08
C MET A 257 27.40 27.86 17.81
N SER A 258 28.17 28.94 17.70
CA SER A 258 29.43 29.10 18.40
C SER A 258 29.50 30.48 19.05
N ALA A 259 30.24 30.56 20.15
CA ALA A 259 30.49 31.79 20.87
C ALA A 259 31.95 31.83 21.33
N ASN A 260 32.52 33.02 21.39
CA ASN A 260 33.85 33.25 21.90
C ASN A 260 33.82 34.47 22.81
N ILE A 261 34.50 34.41 23.95
CA ILE A 261 34.69 35.54 24.86
C ILE A 261 36.16 35.67 25.21
N SER A 262 36.69 36.90 25.14
CA SER A 262 38.08 37.21 25.46
C SER A 262 38.21 38.51 26.24
N ARG A 263 39.35 38.65 26.92
CA ARG A 263 39.72 39.85 27.70
C ARG A 263 41.06 40.44 27.24
N SER A 264 41.22 41.75 27.40
CA SER A 264 42.44 42.47 26.99
C SER A 264 43.62 42.32 27.96
N ASN A 265 43.39 42.17 29.27
CA ASN A 265 44.44 42.15 30.31
C ASN A 265 44.20 41.04 31.36
N PRO A 266 45.26 40.51 32.01
CA PRO A 266 45.10 39.60 33.15
C PRO A 266 44.44 40.36 34.32
N VAL A 267 43.39 39.76 34.90
CA VAL A 267 42.68 40.35 36.04
C VAL A 267 43.48 40.06 37.32
N THR A 268 43.50 41.01 38.26
CA THR A 268 44.03 40.80 39.62
C THR A 268 43.19 39.77 40.39
N GLU A 269 43.62 39.38 41.60
CA GLU A 269 43.05 38.26 42.39
C GLU A 269 41.53 38.21 42.52
N TRP A 270 40.82 39.34 42.39
CA TRP A 270 39.37 39.44 42.60
C TRP A 270 38.50 39.09 41.40
N GLY A 271 39.10 38.83 40.24
CA GLY A 271 38.40 38.36 39.05
C GLY A 271 37.35 39.33 38.50
N ALA A 272 36.89 39.05 37.28
CA ALA A 272 35.83 39.83 36.67
C ALA A 272 34.89 38.87 35.93
N ASP A 273 33.62 38.88 36.31
CA ASP A 273 32.65 37.98 35.71
C ASP A 273 32.05 38.62 34.45
N ASP A 274 32.09 37.88 33.36
CA ASP A 274 31.32 38.21 32.15
C ASP A 274 30.75 36.92 31.56
N TYR A 275 29.66 37.02 30.82
CA TYR A 275 28.95 35.86 30.32
C TYR A 275 28.32 36.12 28.97
N ILE A 276 28.18 35.03 28.22
CA ILE A 276 27.35 34.96 27.03
C ILE A 276 26.45 33.74 27.16
N GLY A 277 25.13 33.97 27.14
CA GLY A 277 24.12 32.92 27.22
C GLY A 277 23.35 32.83 25.92
N LEU A 278 23.17 31.62 25.38
CA LEU A 278 22.39 31.39 24.17
C LEU A 278 21.16 30.54 24.54
N ASN A 279 19.97 31.04 24.21
CA ASN A 279 18.71 30.43 24.62
C ASN A 279 17.69 30.47 23.48
N MET A 280 16.90 29.41 23.31
CA MET A 280 15.67 29.45 22.52
C MET A 280 14.48 29.65 23.46
N ASP A 281 13.55 30.53 23.11
CA ASP A 281 12.47 30.94 24.02
C ASP A 281 11.17 31.30 23.27
N GLN A 282 10.08 31.44 24.03
CA GLN A 282 8.83 32.01 23.55
C GLN A 282 9.07 33.41 22.97
N TYR A 283 8.33 33.74 21.92
CA TYR A 283 8.18 35.12 21.46
C TYR A 283 7.67 35.99 22.62
N ASP A 284 8.15 37.23 22.70
CA ASP A 284 7.82 38.22 23.76
C ASP A 284 8.49 38.04 25.15
N VAL A 285 9.46 37.14 25.28
CA VAL A 285 10.24 37.06 26.53
C VAL A 285 11.41 38.04 26.50
N ASP A 286 11.34 39.06 27.35
CA ASP A 286 12.36 40.10 27.52
C ASP A 286 13.76 39.56 27.87
N CYS A 287 14.77 40.41 27.64
CA CYS A 287 16.15 40.13 28.05
C CYS A 287 16.26 39.89 29.55
N GLY A 288 17.10 38.92 29.94
CA GLY A 288 17.33 38.58 31.35
C GLY A 288 16.26 37.68 31.98
N PHE A 289 15.15 37.43 31.29
CA PHE A 289 14.14 36.44 31.67
C PHE A 289 14.19 35.22 30.75
N GLY A 290 13.80 34.06 31.28
CA GLY A 290 13.63 32.82 30.54
C GLY A 290 12.35 32.12 30.98
N THR A 291 11.64 31.49 30.04
CA THR A 291 10.50 30.64 30.39
C THR A 291 10.98 29.23 30.78
N ALA A 292 10.31 28.58 31.73
CA ALA A 292 10.61 27.21 32.15
C ALA A 292 10.38 26.16 31.04
N SER A 293 9.81 26.58 29.90
CA SER A 293 9.62 25.82 28.66
C SER A 293 10.83 25.87 27.72
N SER A 294 11.97 26.41 28.15
CA SER A 294 13.19 26.48 27.34
C SER A 294 13.64 25.07 26.91
N ILE A 295 13.63 24.78 25.61
CA ILE A 295 14.60 23.81 25.08
C ILE A 295 15.94 24.49 25.30
N GLY A 296 16.68 24.01 26.29
CA GLY A 296 18.07 24.37 26.39
C GLY A 296 18.68 23.98 25.05
N ILE A 297 19.35 24.91 24.37
CA ILE A 297 20.49 24.52 23.54
C ILE A 297 21.25 23.54 24.43
N THR A 298 21.30 22.27 24.05
CA THR A 298 21.52 21.16 24.99
C THR A 298 22.83 21.28 25.77
N ASP A 299 23.71 22.20 25.34
CA ASP A 299 24.99 22.55 25.94
C ASP A 299 25.25 24.08 26.13
N GLY A 300 24.23 24.95 26.06
CA GLY A 300 24.37 26.37 25.63
C GLY A 300 24.66 27.50 26.60
N TRP A 301 25.14 27.25 27.82
CA TRP A 301 25.46 28.34 28.76
C TRP A 301 26.97 28.46 28.98
N MET A 302 27.58 29.51 28.42
CA MET A 302 28.97 29.87 28.70
C MET A 302 29.04 31.02 29.73
N LYS A 303 29.08 30.65 31.01
CA LYS A 303 29.40 31.60 32.10
C LYS A 303 30.88 31.53 32.41
N VAL A 304 31.60 32.64 32.22
CA VAL A 304 33.02 32.70 32.56
C VAL A 304 33.25 33.60 33.77
N GLY A 305 33.59 32.99 34.91
CA GLY A 305 34.13 33.74 36.04
C GLY A 305 35.64 33.87 35.91
N TRP A 306 36.15 35.00 35.41
CA TRP A 306 37.57 35.15 35.12
C TRP A 306 38.41 35.34 36.39
N ARG A 307 39.17 34.32 36.80
CA ARG A 307 40.27 34.47 37.78
C ARG A 307 41.61 34.69 37.09
N ALA A 308 42.65 35.04 37.84
CA ALA A 308 44.01 35.23 37.32
C ALA A 308 44.52 33.99 36.55
N SER A 309 44.08 32.78 36.93
CA SER A 309 44.46 31.50 36.33
C SER A 309 43.71 31.11 35.05
N ASN A 310 42.67 31.86 34.64
CA ASN A 310 41.83 31.47 33.51
C ASN A 310 42.44 31.92 32.16
N PRO A 311 42.29 31.14 31.08
CA PRO A 311 42.91 31.40 29.78
C PRO A 311 42.27 32.61 29.10
N SER A 312 42.98 33.67 28.69
CA SER A 312 42.40 34.96 28.23
C SER A 312 41.27 34.92 27.18
N THR A 313 41.05 33.79 26.53
CA THR A 313 39.98 33.51 25.58
C THR A 313 39.34 32.16 25.92
N ILE A 314 38.02 32.10 25.89
CA ILE A 314 37.23 30.86 25.97
C ILE A 314 36.27 30.83 24.79
N SER A 315 36.20 29.67 24.15
CA SER A 315 35.32 29.41 23.03
C SER A 315 34.36 28.28 23.38
N TRP A 316 33.15 28.36 22.84
CA TRP A 316 32.09 27.39 22.98
C TRP A 316 31.45 27.12 21.62
N SER A 317 30.98 25.90 21.42
CA SER A 317 30.14 25.51 20.30
C SER A 317 29.12 24.49 20.77
N GLY A 318 27.89 24.61 20.29
CA GLY A 318 26.84 23.63 20.55
C GLY A 318 25.79 23.65 19.44
N SER A 319 24.77 22.83 19.60
CA SER A 319 23.71 22.69 18.61
C SER A 319 22.33 22.82 19.23
N PHE A 320 21.34 23.13 18.40
CA PHE A 320 19.93 23.18 18.77
C PHE A 320 19.07 22.61 17.65
N GLU A 321 17.97 21.97 18.03
CA GLU A 321 16.96 21.50 17.10
C GLU A 321 15.90 22.58 16.94
N ALA A 322 15.61 22.96 15.69
CA ALA A 322 14.54 23.90 15.40
C ALA A 322 13.19 23.24 15.69
N PRO A 323 12.25 23.94 16.33
CA PRO A 323 11.05 23.29 16.79
C PRO A 323 10.06 23.05 15.64
N SER A 324 9.11 22.14 15.85
CA SER A 324 7.96 21.96 14.95
C SER A 324 7.01 23.16 14.99
N HIS A 325 6.11 23.25 14.00
CA HIS A 325 5.09 24.31 13.95
C HIS A 325 4.22 24.29 15.22
N GLY A 326 3.83 25.47 15.71
CA GLY A 326 3.04 25.59 16.95
C GLY A 326 3.86 25.57 18.23
N TYR A 327 5.19 25.72 18.15
CA TYR A 327 6.08 25.75 19.30
C TYR A 327 5.72 26.82 20.35
N ALA A 328 6.12 26.51 21.58
CA ALA A 328 6.22 27.39 22.74
C ALA A 328 4.91 27.82 23.41
N GLY A 329 3.71 27.55 22.87
CA GLY A 329 2.45 27.86 23.57
C GLY A 329 2.28 29.34 23.94
N SER A 330 3.06 30.24 23.33
CA SER A 330 2.79 31.67 23.36
C SER A 330 1.48 31.92 22.61
N GLY A 331 0.75 32.99 22.92
CA GLY A 331 -0.48 33.34 22.18
C GLY A 331 -0.26 33.50 20.66
N GLU A 332 0.99 33.60 20.23
CA GLU A 332 1.42 33.62 18.83
C GLU A 332 2.13 32.31 18.46
N THR A 333 1.36 31.29 18.06
CA THR A 333 1.87 29.96 17.66
C THR A 333 2.76 29.97 16.42
N ASN A 334 2.87 31.13 15.74
CA ASN A 334 3.62 31.31 14.51
C ASN A 334 4.94 32.05 14.73
N LYS A 335 5.36 32.30 15.98
CA LYS A 335 6.64 32.96 16.27
C LYS A 335 7.41 32.29 17.39
N PHE A 336 8.73 32.34 17.30
CA PHE A 336 9.63 32.08 18.43
C PHE A 336 10.88 32.95 18.32
N GLN A 337 11.76 32.88 19.32
CA GLN A 337 13.02 33.62 19.28
C GLN A 337 14.22 32.82 19.76
N ILE A 338 15.38 33.13 19.20
CA ILE A 338 16.69 32.75 19.75
C ILE A 338 17.31 34.00 20.37
N LYS A 339 17.83 33.91 21.59
CA LYS A 339 18.38 35.01 22.37
C LYS A 339 19.85 34.79 22.66
N THR A 340 20.65 35.83 22.43
CA THR A 340 22.01 35.93 22.95
C THR A 340 22.07 36.97 24.05
N ASN A 341 22.24 36.53 25.30
CA ASN A 341 22.33 37.37 26.48
C ASN A 341 23.80 37.68 26.78
N THR A 342 24.08 38.94 27.05
CA THR A 342 25.39 39.43 27.50
C THR A 342 25.18 40.26 28.76
N ARG A 343 26.28 40.65 29.41
CA ARG A 343 26.21 41.60 30.53
C ARG A 343 25.54 42.94 30.18
N SER A 344 25.59 43.34 28.91
CA SER A 344 25.16 44.66 28.45
C SER A 344 23.85 44.65 27.68
N GLY A 345 23.04 43.59 27.86
CA GLY A 345 21.77 43.43 27.15
C GLY A 345 21.70 42.13 26.37
N CYS A 346 20.71 42.03 25.47
CA CYS A 346 20.56 40.84 24.64
C CYS A 346 20.25 41.16 23.17
N VAL A 347 20.55 40.19 22.31
CA VAL A 347 20.14 40.18 20.89
C VAL A 347 19.10 39.09 20.71
N ARG A 348 17.96 39.42 20.12
CA ARG A 348 16.84 38.50 19.87
C ARG A 348 16.69 38.30 18.36
N TYR A 349 16.76 37.06 17.90
CA TYR A 349 16.50 36.64 16.52
C TYR A 349 15.08 36.11 16.45
N ILE A 350 14.17 36.84 15.81
CA ILE A 350 12.73 36.53 15.78
C ILE A 350 12.41 35.72 14.53
N TYR A 351 11.88 34.52 14.72
CA TYR A 351 11.46 33.64 13.62
C TYR A 351 9.96 33.62 13.50
N GLU A 352 9.47 33.67 12.27
CA GLU A 352 8.06 33.52 11.91
C GLU A 352 7.87 32.30 11.01
N TRP A 353 6.76 31.59 11.20
CA TRP A 353 6.43 30.42 10.38
C TRP A 353 5.95 30.82 8.98
N SER A 354 6.50 30.18 7.94
CA SER A 354 6.10 30.33 6.54
C SER A 354 5.76 28.97 5.93
N ASN A 355 4.58 28.85 5.35
CA ASN A 355 4.19 27.72 4.50
C ASN A 355 4.65 27.90 3.05
#